data_AF-A0A2D9SYP2-F1
#
_entry.id   AF-A0A2D9SYP2-F1
#
_cell.length_a   1.000
_cell.length_b   1.000
_cell.length_c   1.000
_cell.angle_alpha   90.00
_cell.angle_beta   90.00
_cell.angle_gamma   90.00
#
_symmetry.space_group_name_H-M   'P 1'
#
loop_
_entity.id
_entity.type
_entity.pdbx_description
1 polymer ?
#
loop_
_entity_poly.entity_id
_entity_poly.type
_entity_poly.pdbx_seq_one_letter_code
_entity_poly.pdbx_strand_id
1 'polypeptide(L)'
;MLGDGWGQPERVPGLVNTPGWEDSVEISPDGEWLVVGTYSPVDLLACLAGGIGAGGDPEDPRCNTAPGPTTAPERPEMPGAGRISAGAIRPDCAAIGVGAIGTALPPVAAYGFHRQPDGSFAEPFLIALAIDGCTIAPFGFSFAEAPTDGRARLLASYDSPAGADTGNDLWTMEIALGAPVTLGAFDLSTGSPTETDFQMSRVLAIAGGQGNPYPIPGGVLFDDEGGSERLFVAYAEGPGFADPQRLPTRSEGLDAQPFLANGRLYWSEDFARIVSAPWADPADPASLGASRVELAADPVASAGRVASVGETSLTADGVLYFVYTVRTETGFDPGVARVAPR
;
A
#
# COMPACT_ATOMS: atom_id res chain seq x y z
N MET A 1 8.20 -18.43 9.36
CA MET A 1 9.62 -18.81 9.39
C MET A 1 10.45 -17.59 9.02
N LEU A 2 11.62 -17.40 9.63
CA LEU A 2 12.56 -16.32 9.29
C LEU A 2 13.76 -16.92 8.58
N GLY A 3 14.22 -16.30 7.50
CA GLY A 3 15.48 -16.66 6.86
C GLY A 3 16.68 -16.37 7.77
N ASP A 4 17.79 -17.08 7.56
CA ASP A 4 18.95 -17.01 8.44
C ASP A 4 19.66 -15.64 8.49
N GLY A 5 19.36 -14.76 7.53
CA GLY A 5 19.94 -13.41 7.43
C GLY A 5 19.25 -12.35 8.30
N TRP A 6 18.13 -12.68 8.95
CA TRP A 6 17.30 -11.70 9.66
C TRP A 6 17.33 -11.90 11.17
N GLY A 7 17.29 -10.78 11.89
CA GLY A 7 17.04 -10.73 13.32
C GLY A 7 15.62 -11.17 13.68
N GLN A 8 15.19 -10.84 14.90
CA GLN A 8 13.81 -11.05 15.31
C GLN A 8 12.95 -9.87 14.83
N PRO A 9 11.85 -10.08 14.08
CA PRO A 9 10.93 -9.01 13.78
C PRO A 9 10.27 -8.46 15.03
N GLU A 10 10.08 -7.15 15.03
CA GLU A 10 9.45 -6.38 16.09
C GLU A 10 8.35 -5.51 15.50
N ARG A 11 7.23 -5.39 16.20
CA ARG A 11 6.17 -4.44 15.85
C ARG A 11 6.74 -3.02 15.93
N VAL A 12 6.50 -2.19 14.92
CA VAL A 12 6.97 -0.80 14.90
C VAL A 12 6.30 -0.02 16.04
N PRO A 13 7.08 0.61 16.95
CA PRO A 13 6.49 1.35 18.06
C PRO A 13 5.91 2.70 17.61
N GLY A 14 4.97 3.24 18.38
CA GLY A 14 4.35 4.54 18.14
C GLY A 14 2.90 4.45 17.65
N LEU A 15 2.48 5.42 16.83
CA LEU A 15 1.09 5.62 16.38
C LEU A 15 0.78 4.94 15.02
N VAL A 16 1.76 4.25 14.44
CA VAL A 16 1.62 3.59 13.13
C VAL A 16 0.59 2.48 13.19
N ASN A 17 0.70 1.59 14.17
CA ASN A 17 -0.09 0.38 14.20
C ASN A 17 -1.44 0.57 14.92
N THR A 18 -2.54 0.50 14.19
CA THR A 18 -3.91 0.63 14.73
C THR A 18 -4.83 -0.48 14.24
N PRO A 19 -5.94 -0.80 14.95
CA PRO A 19 -6.97 -1.68 14.40
C PRO A 19 -7.52 -1.14 13.08
N GLY A 20 -8.06 -2.02 12.22
CA GLY A 20 -8.56 -1.66 10.90
C GLY A 20 -7.93 -2.54 9.83
N TRP A 21 -7.60 -1.95 8.69
CA TRP A 21 -6.88 -2.55 7.57
C TRP A 21 -5.81 -1.60 7.06
N GLU A 22 -4.65 -2.17 6.75
CA GLU A 22 -3.53 -1.52 6.08
C GLU A 22 -2.96 -2.56 5.11
N ASP A 23 -2.80 -2.19 3.85
CA ASP A 23 -2.25 -3.07 2.80
C ASP A 23 -0.75 -2.81 2.54
N SER A 24 -0.28 -1.60 2.87
CA SER A 24 0.96 -1.02 2.37
C SER A 24 1.75 -0.30 3.46
N VAL A 25 3.07 -0.48 3.43
CA VAL A 25 4.01 0.32 4.22
C VAL A 25 5.22 0.67 3.38
N GLU A 26 5.61 1.94 3.45
CA GLU A 26 6.79 2.46 2.78
C GLU A 26 7.65 3.25 3.75
N ILE A 27 8.94 2.92 3.87
CA ILE A 27 9.91 3.67 4.68
C ILE A 27 10.83 4.46 3.76
N SER A 28 11.08 5.72 4.10
CA SER A 28 12.04 6.54 3.35
C SER A 28 13.45 5.92 3.41
N PRO A 29 14.28 6.11 2.37
CA PRO A 29 15.63 5.55 2.34
C PRO A 29 16.52 5.94 3.54
N ASP A 30 16.30 7.13 4.12
CA ASP A 30 17.00 7.60 5.33
C ASP A 30 16.42 7.05 6.64
N GLY A 31 15.26 6.37 6.58
CA GLY A 31 14.59 5.75 7.72
C GLY A 31 13.80 6.71 8.61
N GLU A 32 13.66 7.99 8.24
CA GLU A 32 13.06 9.01 9.10
C GLU A 32 11.56 9.20 8.88
N TRP A 33 11.01 8.75 7.74
CA TRP A 33 9.61 8.89 7.39
C TRP A 33 9.00 7.56 6.98
N LEU A 34 7.81 7.25 7.50
CA LEU A 34 7.06 6.05 7.17
C LEU A 34 5.69 6.43 6.64
N VAL A 35 5.26 5.85 5.53
CA VAL A 35 3.92 6.01 4.96
C VAL A 35 3.15 4.70 5.09
N VAL A 36 1.92 4.78 5.55
CA VAL A 36 0.90 3.74 5.48
C VAL A 36 -0.10 4.16 4.39
N GLY A 37 -0.17 3.43 3.27
CA GLY A 37 -0.79 3.93 2.04
C GLY A 37 -2.32 3.80 1.96
N THR A 38 -2.91 2.74 2.51
CA THR A 38 -4.35 2.48 2.34
C THR A 38 -5.00 2.09 3.66
N TYR A 39 -4.90 2.98 4.65
CA TYR A 39 -5.56 2.74 5.93
C TYR A 39 -7.09 2.84 5.77
N SER A 40 -7.79 1.80 6.20
CA SER A 40 -9.23 1.75 6.40
C SER A 40 -9.53 1.39 7.86
N PRO A 41 -10.54 1.99 8.51
CA PRO A 41 -10.87 1.64 9.88
C PRO A 41 -11.65 0.32 9.97
N VAL A 42 -11.88 -0.36 8.84
CA VAL A 42 -12.56 -1.66 8.72
C VAL A 42 -11.54 -2.78 8.56
N ASP A 43 -11.81 -3.94 9.14
CA ASP A 43 -11.07 -5.18 8.84
C ASP A 43 -11.49 -5.68 7.44
N LEU A 44 -10.84 -5.12 6.40
CA LEU A 44 -11.13 -5.45 5.00
C LEU A 44 -10.82 -6.91 4.67
N LEU A 45 -9.91 -7.58 5.39
CA LEU A 45 -9.62 -8.99 5.17
C LEU A 45 -10.75 -9.90 5.67
N ALA A 46 -11.32 -9.58 6.84
CA ALA A 46 -12.52 -10.26 7.31
C ALA A 46 -13.74 -9.95 6.43
N CYS A 47 -13.84 -8.73 5.90
CA CYS A 47 -14.93 -8.27 5.05
C CYS A 47 -14.88 -8.85 3.62
N LEU A 48 -13.85 -8.54 2.84
CA LEU A 48 -13.77 -8.78 1.40
C LEU A 48 -13.15 -10.13 1.04
N ALA A 49 -12.28 -10.69 1.88
CA ALA A 49 -11.66 -11.98 1.61
C ALA A 49 -12.39 -13.16 2.28
N GLY A 50 -13.27 -12.91 3.26
CA GLY A 50 -13.86 -13.95 4.11
C GLY A 50 -12.83 -14.58 5.06
N GLY A 51 -11.69 -13.92 5.25
CA GLY A 51 -10.43 -14.50 5.71
C GLY A 51 -9.61 -15.08 4.55
N ILE A 52 -8.31 -15.33 4.77
CA ILE A 52 -7.39 -15.84 3.75
C ILE A 52 -7.98 -17.10 3.08
N GLY A 53 -8.48 -16.94 1.84
CA GLY A 53 -8.95 -18.02 0.97
C GLY A 53 -10.44 -18.41 1.03
N ALA A 54 -11.35 -17.63 1.64
CA ALA A 54 -12.75 -18.06 1.78
C ALA A 54 -13.77 -17.40 0.83
N GLY A 55 -13.41 -16.31 0.14
CA GLY A 55 -14.35 -15.50 -0.63
C GLY A 55 -15.22 -14.68 0.32
N GLY A 56 -15.03 -13.36 0.36
CA GLY A 56 -15.77 -12.51 1.28
C GLY A 56 -17.22 -12.30 0.87
N ASP A 57 -18.00 -11.83 1.85
CA ASP A 57 -19.36 -11.36 1.64
C ASP A 57 -19.37 -9.85 1.94
N PRO A 58 -19.49 -8.97 0.93
CA PRO A 58 -19.58 -7.54 1.16
C PRO A 58 -20.82 -7.14 1.98
N GLU A 59 -21.81 -8.02 2.15
CA GLU A 59 -22.95 -7.81 3.04
C GLU A 59 -22.67 -8.21 4.50
N ASP A 60 -21.49 -8.78 4.80
CA ASP A 60 -21.11 -9.17 6.17
C ASP A 60 -21.18 -7.95 7.09
N PRO A 61 -21.83 -8.05 8.28
CA PRO A 61 -21.91 -6.94 9.22
C PRO A 61 -20.54 -6.34 9.58
N ARG A 62 -19.46 -7.13 9.52
CA ARG A 62 -18.09 -6.66 9.77
C ARG A 62 -17.61 -5.64 8.74
N CYS A 63 -18.07 -5.72 7.49
CA CYS A 63 -17.82 -4.71 6.45
C CYS A 63 -18.40 -3.33 6.80
N ASN A 64 -19.40 -3.31 7.69
CA ASN A 64 -20.14 -2.12 8.06
C ASN A 64 -19.71 -1.58 9.44
N THR A 65 -18.68 -2.18 10.05
CA THR A 65 -18.15 -1.78 11.35
C THR A 65 -16.72 -1.24 11.25
N ALA A 66 -16.45 -0.13 11.91
CA ALA A 66 -15.14 0.51 11.98
C ALA A 66 -14.48 0.27 13.36
N PRO A 67 -13.74 -0.84 13.57
CA PRO A 67 -12.94 -1.06 14.78
C PRO A 67 -11.74 -0.10 14.92
N GLY A 68 -11.25 0.46 13.81
CA GLY A 68 -10.08 1.33 13.76
C GLY A 68 -10.38 2.80 14.13
N PRO A 69 -9.36 3.55 14.58
CA PRO A 69 -9.49 4.98 14.82
C PRO A 69 -9.75 5.73 13.52
N THR A 70 -10.61 6.75 13.60
CA THR A 70 -10.89 7.68 12.48
C THR A 70 -10.61 9.13 12.85
N THR A 71 -9.97 9.33 14.01
CA THR A 71 -9.65 10.64 14.56
C THR A 71 -8.27 10.61 15.22
N ALA A 72 -7.80 11.79 15.63
CA ALA A 72 -6.54 11.95 16.33
C ALA A 72 -6.48 11.14 17.65
N PRO A 73 -5.28 10.72 18.09
CA PRO A 73 -3.98 11.11 17.55
C PRO A 73 -3.50 10.30 16.34
N GLU A 74 -3.93 9.05 16.14
CA GLU A 74 -3.31 8.15 15.16
C GLU A 74 -3.73 8.44 13.72
N ARG A 75 -4.97 8.88 13.51
CA ARG A 75 -5.58 9.11 12.19
C ARG A 75 -6.24 10.48 12.15
N PRO A 76 -5.46 11.58 12.23
CA PRO A 76 -6.02 12.92 12.26
C PRO A 76 -6.72 13.24 10.94
N GLU A 77 -7.87 13.93 11.04
CA GLU A 77 -8.57 14.51 9.89
C GLU A 77 -8.99 13.51 8.79
N MET A 78 -9.23 12.24 9.16
CA MET A 78 -9.60 11.19 8.21
C MET A 78 -10.81 11.60 7.34
N PRO A 79 -10.65 11.67 6.00
CA PRO A 79 -11.76 11.90 5.08
C PRO A 79 -12.84 10.83 5.26
N GLY A 80 -14.11 11.22 5.27
CA GLY A 80 -15.22 10.29 5.47
C GLY A 80 -15.47 9.85 6.92
N ALA A 81 -14.68 10.31 7.90
CA ALA A 81 -14.91 9.98 9.31
C ALA A 81 -16.33 10.37 9.79
N GLY A 82 -16.88 11.46 9.25
CA GLY A 82 -18.26 11.90 9.54
C GLY A 82 -19.35 10.93 9.06
N ARG A 83 -19.01 9.96 8.20
CA ARG A 83 -19.90 8.89 7.77
C ARG A 83 -19.97 7.73 8.76
N ILE A 84 -19.15 7.76 9.82
CA ILE A 84 -19.09 6.73 10.85
C ILE A 84 -19.81 7.23 12.10
N SER A 85 -20.83 6.49 12.54
CA SER A 85 -21.62 6.82 13.73
C SER A 85 -21.82 5.58 14.58
N ALA A 86 -21.42 5.65 15.86
CA ALA A 86 -21.44 4.51 16.80
C ALA A 86 -20.77 3.24 16.22
N GLY A 87 -19.69 3.42 15.46
CA GLY A 87 -18.94 2.34 14.80
C GLY A 87 -19.57 1.82 13.51
N ALA A 88 -20.79 2.25 13.15
CA ALA A 88 -21.45 1.87 11.90
C ALA A 88 -21.11 2.86 10.78
N ILE A 89 -20.85 2.34 9.59
CA ILE A 89 -20.51 3.12 8.40
C ILE A 89 -21.76 3.34 7.56
N ARG A 90 -21.96 4.58 7.11
CA ARG A 90 -23.06 4.89 6.20
C ARG A 90 -22.84 4.24 4.82
N PRO A 91 -23.90 3.66 4.21
CA PRO A 91 -23.87 3.02 2.90
C PRO A 91 -23.87 3.98 1.71
N ASP A 92 -23.79 5.28 1.94
CA ASP A 92 -23.83 6.31 0.91
C ASP A 92 -22.52 7.09 0.84
N CYS A 93 -22.19 7.59 -0.36
CA CYS A 93 -21.22 8.65 -0.51
C CYS A 93 -21.73 9.77 -1.43
N ALA A 94 -22.22 10.83 -0.79
CA ALA A 94 -22.61 12.05 -1.48
C ALA A 94 -21.45 12.74 -2.23
N ALA A 95 -20.20 12.61 -1.76
CA ALA A 95 -19.03 13.25 -2.37
C ALA A 95 -18.65 12.70 -3.76
N ILE A 96 -19.24 11.57 -4.19
CA ILE A 96 -19.17 11.03 -5.56
C ILE A 96 -20.55 10.78 -6.17
N GLY A 97 -21.62 11.32 -5.57
CA GLY A 97 -23.00 11.13 -6.05
C GLY A 97 -23.52 9.69 -5.91
N VAL A 98 -22.85 8.84 -5.11
CA VAL A 98 -23.29 7.47 -4.83
C VAL A 98 -24.34 7.50 -3.73
N GLY A 99 -25.58 7.15 -4.10
CA GLY A 99 -26.66 6.92 -3.15
C GLY A 99 -26.40 5.71 -2.26
N ALA A 100 -27.31 5.42 -1.32
CA ALA A 100 -27.19 4.25 -0.46
C ALA A 100 -27.14 2.96 -1.31
N ILE A 101 -25.96 2.35 -1.40
CA ILE A 101 -25.76 1.02 -1.96
C ILE A 101 -25.76 0.04 -0.78
N GLY A 102 -26.32 -1.15 -0.89
CA GLY A 102 -26.60 -2.04 0.26
C GLY A 102 -25.41 -2.38 1.19
N THR A 103 -24.19 -2.02 0.79
CA THR A 103 -22.92 -2.23 1.50
C THR A 103 -22.26 -0.89 1.86
N ALA A 104 -21.66 -0.79 3.05
CA ALA A 104 -20.84 0.34 3.44
C ALA A 104 -19.67 0.58 2.47
N LEU A 105 -19.38 1.85 2.20
CA LEU A 105 -18.15 2.30 1.54
C LEU A 105 -17.20 2.80 2.63
N PRO A 106 -16.27 1.98 3.14
CA PRO A 106 -15.39 2.40 4.21
C PRO A 106 -14.47 3.53 3.75
N PRO A 107 -14.23 4.56 4.59
CA PRO A 107 -13.27 5.59 4.26
C PRO A 107 -11.86 5.01 4.20
N VAL A 108 -11.07 5.48 3.25
CA VAL A 108 -9.69 5.07 3.04
C VAL A 108 -8.80 6.30 2.88
N ALA A 109 -7.61 6.29 3.49
CA ALA A 109 -6.60 7.35 3.33
C ALA A 109 -5.19 6.84 3.63
N ALA A 110 -4.18 7.58 3.17
CA ALA A 110 -2.79 7.36 3.52
C ALA A 110 -2.37 8.26 4.69
N TYR A 111 -1.39 7.81 5.47
CA TYR A 111 -0.80 8.57 6.57
C TYR A 111 0.70 8.45 6.59
N GLY A 112 1.38 9.58 6.67
CA GLY A 112 2.82 9.62 6.94
C GLY A 112 3.11 9.83 8.43
N PHE A 113 4.24 9.32 8.90
CA PHE A 113 4.70 9.41 10.28
C PHE A 113 6.18 9.76 10.31
N HIS A 114 6.57 10.56 11.30
CA HIS A 114 7.96 10.95 11.52
C HIS A 114 8.59 10.10 12.62
N ARG A 115 9.82 9.65 12.38
CA ARG A 115 10.60 8.89 13.36
C ARG A 115 11.03 9.78 14.51
N GLN A 116 10.85 9.26 15.72
CA GLN A 116 11.18 9.93 16.96
C GLN A 116 12.55 9.46 17.48
N PRO A 117 13.19 10.22 18.40
CA PRO A 117 14.50 9.84 18.94
C PRO A 117 14.57 8.47 19.64
N ASP A 118 13.43 7.96 20.13
CA ASP A 118 13.32 6.63 20.74
C ASP A 118 13.10 5.49 19.71
N GLY A 119 13.06 5.85 18.43
CA GLY A 119 12.84 4.93 17.31
C GLY A 119 11.38 4.52 17.07
N SER A 120 10.42 5.14 17.77
CA SER A 120 8.99 5.09 17.45
C SER A 120 8.64 6.03 16.31
N PHE A 121 7.46 5.83 15.72
CA PHE A 121 6.91 6.70 14.68
C PHE A 121 5.67 7.40 15.21
N ALA A 122 5.67 8.73 15.14
CA ALA A 122 4.60 9.60 15.65
C ALA A 122 4.38 10.77 14.69
N GLU A 123 3.71 11.83 15.18
CA GLU A 123 3.43 13.04 14.40
C GLU A 123 2.75 12.75 13.05
N PRO A 124 1.60 12.03 13.06
CA PRO A 124 0.96 11.63 11.81
C PRO A 124 0.47 12.83 11.01
N PHE A 125 0.59 12.73 9.69
CA PHE A 125 -0.01 13.67 8.76
C PHE A 125 -0.77 12.92 7.67
N LEU A 126 -1.91 13.49 7.26
CA LEU A 126 -2.79 12.92 6.25
C LEU A 126 -2.21 13.08 4.85
N ILE A 127 -2.34 12.06 4.01
CA ILE A 127 -2.17 12.13 2.56
C ILE A 127 -3.47 11.57 1.93
N ALA A 128 -4.24 12.42 1.24
CA ALA A 128 -5.54 11.99 0.72
C ALA A 128 -6.03 12.79 -0.48
N LEU A 129 -7.01 12.22 -1.18
CA LEU A 129 -7.86 12.93 -2.13
C LEU A 129 -9.02 13.60 -1.37
N ALA A 130 -9.37 14.82 -1.75
CA ALA A 130 -10.49 15.58 -1.20
C ALA A 130 -11.84 15.09 -1.74
N ILE A 131 -12.16 13.84 -1.44
CA ILE A 131 -13.37 13.13 -1.91
C ILE A 131 -14.08 12.39 -0.77
N ASP A 132 -13.90 12.86 0.47
CA ASP A 132 -14.52 12.31 1.68
C ASP A 132 -14.28 10.80 1.89
N GLY A 133 -13.12 10.31 1.44
CA GLY A 133 -12.73 8.91 1.54
C GLY A 133 -13.63 7.97 0.73
N CYS A 134 -14.22 8.45 -0.36
CA CYS A 134 -15.20 7.68 -1.13
C CYS A 134 -14.66 6.98 -2.36
N THR A 135 -13.39 7.19 -2.67
CA THR A 135 -12.67 6.41 -3.67
C THR A 135 -11.69 5.50 -2.95
N ILE A 136 -11.17 4.53 -3.69
CA ILE A 136 -9.91 3.90 -3.33
C ILE A 136 -8.86 5.02 -3.16
N ALA A 137 -8.00 4.94 -2.14
CA ALA A 137 -6.89 5.87 -2.00
C ALA A 137 -5.76 5.43 -2.95
N PRO A 138 -4.87 6.34 -3.39
CA PRO A 138 -3.62 5.89 -3.98
C PRO A 138 -2.93 4.89 -3.04
N PHE A 139 -2.36 3.82 -3.59
CA PHE A 139 -1.77 2.72 -2.84
C PHE A 139 -0.39 2.38 -3.37
N GLY A 140 0.34 1.52 -2.65
CA GLY A 140 1.67 1.08 -3.11
C GLY A 140 2.68 2.23 -3.16
N PHE A 141 2.73 3.07 -2.12
CA PHE A 141 3.59 4.24 -2.14
C PHE A 141 5.07 3.83 -2.21
N SER A 142 5.88 4.59 -2.93
CA SER A 142 7.34 4.44 -2.91
C SER A 142 8.05 5.79 -2.95
N PHE A 143 9.08 5.95 -2.13
CA PHE A 143 9.97 7.11 -2.22
C PHE A 143 10.86 6.99 -3.46
N ALA A 144 10.81 7.99 -4.34
CA ALA A 144 11.72 8.08 -5.49
C ALA A 144 13.18 8.24 -5.04
N GLU A 145 13.38 8.95 -3.94
CA GLU A 145 14.68 9.23 -3.32
C GLU A 145 14.52 9.54 -1.82
N ALA A 146 15.64 9.67 -1.12
CA ALA A 146 15.64 10.18 0.24
C ALA A 146 15.03 11.60 0.29
N PRO A 147 14.14 11.88 1.27
CA PRO A 147 13.59 13.20 1.47
C PRO A 147 14.67 14.28 1.59
N THR A 148 14.38 15.48 1.08
CA THR A 148 15.27 16.65 1.17
C THR A 148 14.47 17.88 1.57
N ASP A 149 14.96 18.63 2.56
CA ASP A 149 14.33 19.85 3.08
C ASP A 149 12.84 19.69 3.44
N GLY A 150 12.48 18.54 4.02
CA GLY A 150 11.11 18.22 4.41
C GLY A 150 10.17 17.94 3.22
N ARG A 151 10.72 17.66 2.04
CA ARG A 151 9.96 17.30 0.83
C ARG A 151 10.36 15.92 0.34
N ALA A 152 9.41 15.25 -0.30
CA ALA A 152 9.63 13.97 -0.93
C ALA A 152 8.86 13.88 -2.25
N ARG A 153 9.48 13.19 -3.21
CA ARG A 153 8.79 12.69 -4.39
C ARG A 153 8.36 11.26 -4.14
N LEU A 154 7.07 11.00 -4.29
CA LEU A 154 6.49 9.67 -4.16
C LEU A 154 6.02 9.16 -5.52
N LEU A 155 6.03 7.84 -5.66
CA LEU A 155 5.24 7.10 -6.63
C LEU A 155 4.08 6.42 -5.90
N ALA A 156 2.96 6.23 -6.58
CA ALA A 156 1.85 5.40 -6.11
C ALA A 156 1.05 4.87 -7.29
N SER A 157 0.25 3.83 -7.07
CA SER A 157 -0.77 3.39 -8.00
C SER A 157 -2.12 4.02 -7.65
N TYR A 158 -2.91 4.38 -8.67
CA TYR A 158 -4.27 4.90 -8.49
C TYR A 158 -5.12 4.71 -9.74
N ASP A 159 -6.31 4.12 -9.56
CA ASP A 159 -7.39 4.10 -10.55
C ASP A 159 -8.29 5.34 -10.35
N SER A 160 -8.18 6.28 -11.28
CA SER A 160 -8.96 7.51 -11.22
C SER A 160 -10.39 7.30 -11.71
N PRO A 161 -11.42 7.72 -10.93
CA PRO A 161 -12.80 7.65 -11.38
C PRO A 161 -13.14 8.69 -12.46
N ALA A 162 -12.17 9.53 -12.87
CA ALA A 162 -12.35 10.55 -13.88
C ALA A 162 -11.84 10.07 -15.26
N GLY A 163 -12.61 10.38 -16.30
CA GLY A 163 -12.22 10.08 -17.68
C GLY A 163 -12.52 8.65 -18.11
N ALA A 164 -11.70 8.12 -19.02
CA ALA A 164 -11.80 6.74 -19.47
C ALA A 164 -11.08 5.82 -18.47
N ASP A 165 -11.75 4.73 -18.08
CA ASP A 165 -11.18 3.69 -17.23
C ASP A 165 -9.97 3.05 -17.93
N THR A 166 -8.79 3.32 -17.37
CA THR A 166 -7.52 2.72 -17.78
C THR A 166 -7.04 1.64 -16.81
N GLY A 167 -7.85 1.32 -15.79
CA GLY A 167 -7.44 0.59 -14.60
C GLY A 167 -6.50 1.42 -13.73
N ASN A 168 -5.78 0.72 -12.84
CA ASN A 168 -4.74 1.33 -12.04
C ASN A 168 -3.59 1.85 -12.91
N ASP A 169 -3.32 3.16 -12.86
CA ASP A 169 -2.14 3.78 -13.47
C ASP A 169 -1.05 4.05 -12.40
N LEU A 170 0.18 4.25 -12.85
CA LEU A 170 1.26 4.73 -11.98
C LEU A 170 1.33 6.25 -11.99
N TRP A 171 1.44 6.84 -10.80
CA TRP A 171 1.47 8.28 -10.58
C TRP A 171 2.71 8.69 -9.81
N THR A 172 3.16 9.93 -10.01
CA THR A 172 4.17 10.59 -9.19
C THR A 172 3.65 11.89 -8.62
N MET A 173 4.12 12.25 -7.42
CA MET A 173 3.71 13.45 -6.72
C MET A 173 4.85 14.00 -5.86
N GLU A 174 4.86 15.32 -5.69
CA GLU A 174 5.77 16.03 -4.80
C GLU A 174 5.00 16.47 -3.56
N ILE A 175 5.42 16.03 -2.38
CA ILE A 175 4.73 16.35 -1.13
C ILE A 175 5.63 17.05 -0.13
N ALA A 176 5.01 17.83 0.76
CA ALA A 176 5.64 18.30 1.98
C ALA A 176 5.36 17.29 3.11
N LEU A 177 6.41 16.83 3.78
CA LEU A 177 6.32 15.87 4.87
C LEU A 177 5.95 16.57 6.18
N GLY A 178 5.19 15.89 7.03
CA GLY A 178 4.79 16.39 8.35
C GLY A 178 3.61 17.39 8.33
N ALA A 179 2.98 17.63 7.18
CA ALA A 179 1.79 18.46 7.04
C ALA A 179 0.72 17.74 6.21
N PRO A 180 -0.58 17.98 6.44
CA PRO A 180 -1.63 17.39 5.61
C PRO A 180 -1.44 17.69 4.12
N VAL A 181 -1.59 16.66 3.29
CA VAL A 181 -1.44 16.71 1.84
C VAL A 181 -2.78 16.35 1.18
N THR A 182 -3.27 17.27 0.35
CA THR A 182 -4.39 17.00 -0.57
C THR A 182 -3.83 16.73 -1.96
N LEU A 183 -3.97 15.49 -2.43
CA LEU A 183 -3.45 15.04 -3.73
C LEU A 183 -4.30 15.53 -4.90
N GLY A 184 -5.53 15.96 -4.64
CA GLY A 184 -6.46 16.45 -5.64
C GLY A 184 -7.90 16.40 -5.12
N ALA A 185 -8.80 16.95 -5.91
CA ALA A 185 -10.24 16.97 -5.67
C ALA A 185 -11.00 16.55 -6.93
N PHE A 186 -12.29 16.29 -6.80
CA PHE A 186 -13.16 15.96 -7.91
C PHE A 186 -14.36 16.91 -7.95
N ASP A 187 -14.70 17.38 -9.15
CA ASP A 187 -15.96 18.04 -9.43
C ASP A 187 -16.93 17.05 -10.08
N LEU A 188 -18.17 17.03 -9.59
CA LEU A 188 -19.27 16.19 -10.08
C LEU A 188 -20.36 17.00 -10.79
N SER A 189 -20.17 18.32 -10.96
CA SER A 189 -21.20 19.24 -11.48
C SER A 189 -21.71 18.86 -12.87
N THR A 190 -20.92 18.09 -13.63
CA THR A 190 -21.26 17.63 -14.99
C THR A 190 -21.94 16.25 -15.03
N GLY A 191 -22.12 15.59 -13.87
CA GLY A 191 -22.67 14.23 -13.77
C GLY A 191 -21.63 13.12 -13.93
N SER A 192 -20.39 13.45 -14.28
CA SER A 192 -19.24 12.54 -14.26
C SER A 192 -18.10 13.18 -13.45
N PRO A 193 -17.31 12.40 -12.69
CA PRO A 193 -16.17 12.94 -11.96
C PRO A 193 -15.14 13.56 -12.92
N THR A 194 -14.73 14.78 -12.61
CA THR A 194 -13.60 15.44 -13.25
C THR A 194 -12.59 15.85 -12.20
N GLU A 195 -11.32 15.49 -12.41
CA GLU A 195 -10.21 15.90 -11.53
C GLU A 195 -10.05 17.43 -11.50
N THR A 196 -9.80 17.96 -10.30
CA THR A 196 -9.55 19.38 -10.04
C THR A 196 -8.41 19.51 -9.03
N ASP A 197 -7.51 20.49 -9.23
CA ASP A 197 -6.35 20.73 -8.38
C ASP A 197 -5.48 19.48 -8.11
N PHE A 198 -5.43 18.57 -9.09
CA PHE A 198 -4.70 17.31 -8.98
C PHE A 198 -3.19 17.55 -8.97
N GLN A 199 -2.52 17.10 -7.90
CA GLN A 199 -1.09 17.27 -7.65
C GLN A 199 -0.26 16.08 -8.15
N MET A 200 -0.92 15.04 -8.66
CA MET A 200 -0.27 13.84 -9.19
C MET A 200 -0.11 13.94 -10.71
N SER A 201 1.02 13.46 -11.21
CA SER A 201 1.29 13.33 -12.64
C SER A 201 1.40 11.86 -13.00
N ARG A 202 0.72 11.44 -14.07
CA ARG A 202 0.79 10.05 -14.53
C ARG A 202 2.17 9.74 -15.10
N VAL A 203 2.79 8.67 -14.61
CA VAL A 203 4.14 8.20 -14.98
C VAL A 203 4.04 7.17 -16.10
N LEU A 204 3.13 6.20 -15.92
CA LEU A 204 2.92 5.10 -16.85
C LEU A 204 1.41 4.92 -17.05
N ALA A 205 0.98 4.86 -18.30
CA ALA A 205 -0.42 4.83 -18.72
C ALA A 205 -0.62 3.71 -19.75
N ILE A 206 -0.39 2.48 -19.32
CA ILE A 206 -0.54 1.30 -20.17
C ILE A 206 -1.83 0.59 -19.81
N ALA A 207 -2.41 -0.15 -20.77
CA ALA A 207 -3.59 -0.95 -20.47
C ALA A 207 -3.23 -2.11 -19.52
N GLY A 208 -3.96 -2.22 -18.41
CA GLY A 208 -3.74 -3.22 -17.36
C GLY A 208 -3.91 -2.59 -15.97
N GLY A 209 -3.77 -3.35 -14.88
CA GLY A 209 -3.81 -2.77 -13.53
C GLY A 209 -2.39 -2.61 -13.00
N GLN A 210 -1.72 -1.47 -13.17
CA GLN A 210 -0.35 -1.30 -12.64
C GLN A 210 -0.41 -0.97 -11.14
N GLY A 211 0.13 -1.83 -10.28
CA GLY A 211 0.16 -1.67 -8.82
C GLY A 211 1.55 -1.36 -8.26
N ASN A 212 1.61 -1.05 -6.97
CA ASN A 212 2.81 -1.10 -6.12
C ASN A 212 4.14 -0.71 -6.81
N PRO A 213 4.24 0.52 -7.35
CA PRO A 213 5.40 0.96 -8.10
C PRO A 213 6.64 1.08 -7.22
N TYR A 214 7.79 0.62 -7.72
CA TYR A 214 9.09 0.86 -7.10
C TYR A 214 10.09 1.48 -8.09
N PRO A 215 10.66 2.65 -7.79
CA PRO A 215 11.59 3.34 -8.68
C PRO A 215 12.93 2.61 -8.77
N ILE A 216 13.46 2.48 -9.99
CA ILE A 216 14.80 1.95 -10.24
C ILE A 216 15.59 2.89 -11.15
N PRO A 217 16.93 2.77 -11.24
CA PRO A 217 17.71 3.57 -12.18
C PRO A 217 17.19 3.43 -13.62
N GLY A 218 16.62 4.51 -14.15
CA GLY A 218 16.11 4.58 -15.52
C GLY A 218 14.77 3.88 -15.75
N GLY A 219 14.05 3.44 -14.72
CA GLY A 219 12.80 2.70 -14.88
C GLY A 219 11.95 2.61 -13.62
N VAL A 220 10.92 1.76 -13.69
CA VAL A 220 10.00 1.46 -12.60
C VAL A 220 9.69 -0.03 -12.60
N LEU A 221 9.68 -0.63 -11.42
CA LEU A 221 9.10 -1.95 -11.15
C LEU A 221 7.66 -1.77 -10.70
N PHE A 222 6.81 -2.73 -11.00
CA PHE A 222 5.42 -2.73 -10.54
C PHE A 222 4.84 -4.14 -10.66
N ASP A 223 3.72 -4.39 -10.03
CA ASP A 223 2.92 -5.60 -10.21
C ASP A 223 1.63 -5.35 -10.98
N ASP A 224 0.94 -6.42 -11.39
CA ASP A 224 -0.33 -6.35 -12.14
C ASP A 224 -1.55 -6.68 -11.27
N GLU A 225 -2.21 -5.66 -10.76
CA GLU A 225 -3.51 -5.70 -10.05
C GLU A 225 -4.68 -6.05 -10.98
N GLY A 226 -4.45 -6.17 -12.30
CA GLY A 226 -5.46 -6.54 -13.31
C GLY A 226 -5.79 -8.04 -13.37
N GLY A 227 -5.26 -8.84 -12.44
CA GLY A 227 -5.64 -10.24 -12.25
C GLY A 227 -4.63 -11.29 -12.71
N SER A 228 -3.45 -10.89 -13.19
CA SER A 228 -2.32 -11.82 -13.31
C SER A 228 -1.37 -11.77 -12.12
N GLU A 229 -1.35 -10.65 -11.39
CA GLU A 229 -0.55 -10.39 -10.18
C GLU A 229 0.89 -10.87 -10.37
N ARG A 230 1.55 -10.29 -11.37
CA ARG A 230 2.93 -10.60 -11.74
C ARG A 230 3.77 -9.35 -11.70
N LEU A 231 5.08 -9.54 -11.56
CA LEU A 231 6.03 -8.43 -11.56
C LEU A 231 6.46 -8.05 -12.97
N PHE A 232 6.57 -6.74 -13.20
CA PHE A 232 6.99 -6.12 -14.43
C PHE A 232 8.06 -5.07 -14.15
N VAL A 233 8.84 -4.77 -15.19
CA VAL A 233 9.74 -3.63 -15.24
C VAL A 233 9.48 -2.84 -16.52
N ALA A 234 9.44 -1.52 -16.42
CA ALA A 234 9.39 -0.62 -17.56
C ALA A 234 10.55 0.38 -17.48
N TYR A 235 11.28 0.55 -18.58
CA TYR A 235 12.40 1.48 -18.68
C TYR A 235 11.99 2.74 -19.43
N ALA A 236 12.56 3.88 -19.05
CA ALA A 236 12.32 5.14 -19.72
C ALA A 236 12.75 5.05 -21.20
N GLU A 237 11.87 5.46 -22.11
CA GLU A 237 12.11 5.55 -23.54
C GLU A 237 11.61 6.91 -24.04
N GLY A 238 12.56 7.83 -24.29
CA GLY A 238 12.24 9.20 -24.65
C GLY A 238 11.46 9.93 -23.53
N PRO A 239 10.28 10.53 -23.83
CA PRO A 239 9.46 11.19 -22.82
C PRO A 239 8.56 10.23 -22.02
N GLY A 240 8.55 8.94 -22.33
CA GLY A 240 7.70 7.94 -21.69
C GLY A 240 8.49 6.70 -21.27
N PHE A 241 7.82 5.55 -21.31
CA PHE A 241 8.41 4.25 -21.00
C PHE A 241 8.24 3.31 -22.18
N ALA A 242 9.21 2.42 -22.34
CA ALA A 242 9.11 1.27 -23.21
C ALA A 242 8.01 0.31 -22.73
N ASP A 243 7.60 -0.61 -23.60
CA ASP A 243 6.67 -1.69 -23.25
C ASP A 243 7.20 -2.48 -22.03
N PRO A 244 6.39 -2.70 -20.99
CA PRO A 244 6.84 -3.42 -19.81
C PRO A 244 7.24 -4.85 -20.11
N GLN A 245 8.31 -5.26 -19.45
CA GLN A 245 8.85 -6.61 -19.53
C GLN A 245 8.45 -7.36 -18.26
N ARG A 246 7.82 -8.52 -18.43
CA ARG A 246 7.52 -9.42 -17.33
C ARG A 246 8.82 -9.98 -16.74
N LEU A 247 8.96 -9.95 -15.43
CA LEU A 247 10.07 -10.60 -14.74
C LEU A 247 9.86 -12.12 -14.67
N PRO A 248 10.93 -12.94 -14.79
CA PRO A 248 10.83 -14.39 -14.74
C PRO A 248 10.73 -14.90 -13.30
N THR A 249 9.76 -14.37 -12.55
CA THR A 249 9.34 -14.94 -11.27
C THR A 249 8.58 -16.26 -11.53
N ARG A 250 8.01 -16.85 -10.48
CA ARG A 250 7.34 -18.16 -10.58
C ARG A 250 6.21 -18.16 -11.63
N SER A 251 5.87 -19.36 -12.11
CA SER A 251 4.86 -19.52 -13.15
C SER A 251 3.41 -19.42 -12.65
N GLU A 252 3.19 -19.67 -11.35
CA GLU A 252 1.87 -19.78 -10.72
C GLU A 252 1.83 -19.03 -9.39
N GLY A 253 0.67 -18.44 -9.06
CA GLY A 253 0.43 -17.66 -7.83
C GLY A 253 0.57 -16.14 -8.01
N LEU A 254 0.32 -15.41 -6.93
CA LEU A 254 0.38 -13.95 -6.80
C LEU A 254 1.78 -13.47 -6.42
N ASP A 255 2.45 -12.73 -7.28
CA ASP A 255 3.69 -11.99 -6.98
C ASP A 255 3.40 -10.50 -7.01
N ALA A 256 3.58 -9.84 -5.87
CA ALA A 256 3.19 -8.44 -5.69
C ALA A 256 4.29 -7.61 -5.02
N GLN A 257 4.14 -6.29 -5.07
CA GLN A 257 4.91 -5.33 -4.26
C GLN A 257 6.43 -5.47 -4.43
N PRO A 258 6.95 -5.31 -5.67
CA PRO A 258 8.37 -5.47 -5.94
C PRO A 258 9.18 -4.34 -5.29
N PHE A 259 10.36 -4.65 -4.79
CA PHE A 259 11.34 -3.62 -4.44
C PHE A 259 12.78 -4.11 -4.66
N LEU A 260 13.71 -3.18 -4.90
CA LEU A 260 15.12 -3.48 -5.17
C LEU A 260 16.02 -2.93 -4.06
N ALA A 261 16.74 -3.81 -3.36
CA ALA A 261 17.72 -3.42 -2.36
C ALA A 261 18.98 -4.29 -2.46
N ASN A 262 20.16 -3.66 -2.36
CA ASN A 262 21.45 -4.36 -2.29
C ASN A 262 21.66 -5.39 -3.42
N GLY A 263 21.24 -5.05 -4.65
CA GLY A 263 21.37 -5.93 -5.82
C GLY A 263 20.44 -7.16 -5.79
N ARG A 264 19.38 -7.11 -4.98
CA ARG A 264 18.36 -8.16 -4.90
C ARG A 264 16.98 -7.55 -5.14
N LEU A 265 16.20 -8.23 -5.95
CA LEU A 265 14.76 -8.00 -6.06
C LEU A 265 14.08 -8.77 -4.94
N TYR A 266 13.10 -8.15 -4.32
CA TYR A 266 12.24 -8.75 -3.33
C TYR A 266 10.78 -8.50 -3.71
N TRP A 267 9.89 -9.38 -3.25
CA TRP A 267 8.46 -9.29 -3.51
C TRP A 267 7.66 -10.12 -2.48
N SER A 268 6.37 -9.81 -2.40
CA SER A 268 5.39 -10.59 -1.66
C SER A 268 4.88 -11.75 -2.52
N GLU A 269 4.86 -12.96 -1.97
CA GLU A 269 4.38 -14.18 -2.61
C GLU A 269 3.13 -14.70 -1.87
N ASP A 270 1.97 -14.66 -2.53
CA ASP A 270 0.64 -15.04 -2.01
C ASP A 270 0.22 -14.34 -0.70
N PHE A 271 0.78 -13.17 -0.40
CA PHE A 271 0.67 -12.51 0.92
C PHE A 271 1.04 -13.43 2.10
N ALA A 272 1.82 -14.48 1.84
CA ALA A 272 2.21 -15.47 2.83
C ALA A 272 3.72 -15.48 3.04
N ARG A 273 4.49 -15.00 2.07
CA ARG A 273 5.95 -15.05 2.07
C ARG A 273 6.51 -13.76 1.50
N ILE A 274 7.63 -13.32 2.07
CA ILE A 274 8.49 -12.33 1.44
C ILE A 274 9.66 -13.12 0.85
N VAL A 275 9.89 -12.93 -0.44
CA VAL A 275 10.84 -13.70 -1.25
C VAL A 275 11.85 -12.73 -1.86
N SER A 276 13.08 -13.21 -2.10
CA SER A 276 14.07 -12.42 -2.80
C SER A 276 14.92 -13.23 -3.76
N ALA A 277 15.43 -12.59 -4.80
CA ALA A 277 16.37 -13.15 -5.76
C ALA A 277 17.47 -12.12 -6.08
N PRO A 278 18.74 -12.54 -6.24
CA PRO A 278 19.75 -11.64 -6.76
C PRO A 278 19.38 -11.23 -8.19
N TRP A 279 19.58 -9.96 -8.54
CA TRP A 279 19.30 -9.46 -9.88
C TRP A 279 20.57 -8.79 -10.42
N ALA A 280 21.31 -9.53 -11.25
CA ALA A 280 22.66 -9.14 -11.65
C ALA A 280 22.67 -7.90 -12.55
N ASP A 281 21.66 -7.77 -13.42
CA ASP A 281 21.45 -6.62 -14.28
C ASP A 281 19.94 -6.34 -14.38
N PRO A 282 19.43 -5.28 -13.72
CA PRO A 282 18.04 -4.88 -13.85
C PRO A 282 17.60 -4.71 -15.31
N ALA A 283 18.49 -4.27 -16.20
CA ALA A 283 18.18 -4.06 -17.61
C ALA A 283 17.99 -5.38 -18.39
N ASP A 284 18.36 -6.52 -17.82
CA ASP A 284 18.09 -7.86 -18.33
C ASP A 284 17.23 -8.64 -17.32
N PRO A 285 15.90 -8.72 -17.50
CA PRO A 285 15.02 -9.52 -16.66
C PRO A 285 15.46 -10.98 -16.52
N ALA A 286 16.11 -11.55 -17.55
CA ALA A 286 16.61 -12.93 -17.51
C ALA A 286 17.81 -13.13 -16.58
N SER A 287 18.41 -12.04 -16.09
CA SER A 287 19.51 -12.08 -15.12
C SER A 287 19.02 -12.27 -13.66
N LEU A 288 17.72 -12.39 -13.45
CA LEU A 288 17.14 -12.73 -12.15
C LEU A 288 17.55 -14.15 -11.75
N GLY A 289 18.23 -14.27 -10.61
CA GLY A 289 18.72 -15.53 -10.10
C GLY A 289 17.67 -16.35 -9.38
N ALA A 290 18.11 -17.42 -8.70
CA ALA A 290 17.23 -18.26 -7.90
C ALA A 290 16.66 -17.49 -6.70
N SER A 291 15.37 -17.67 -6.47
CA SER A 291 14.66 -17.08 -5.34
C SER A 291 14.92 -17.83 -4.03
N ARG A 292 14.74 -17.13 -2.91
CA ARG A 292 14.72 -17.69 -1.56
C ARG A 292 13.66 -17.00 -0.71
N VAL A 293 13.08 -17.74 0.24
CA VAL A 293 12.14 -17.18 1.22
C VAL A 293 12.92 -16.43 2.29
N GLU A 294 12.58 -15.17 2.49
CA GLU A 294 13.15 -14.29 3.53
C GLU A 294 12.31 -14.32 4.79
N LEU A 295 10.98 -14.22 4.64
CA LEU A 295 10.00 -14.30 5.72
C LEU A 295 8.81 -15.15 5.25
N ALA A 296 8.18 -15.85 6.19
CA ALA A 296 6.96 -16.61 5.91
C ALA A 296 5.97 -16.54 7.08
N ALA A 297 4.73 -16.19 6.78
CA ALA A 297 3.57 -16.36 7.64
C ALA A 297 3.05 -17.80 7.61
N ASP A 298 2.10 -18.11 8.48
CA ASP A 298 1.36 -19.36 8.47
C ASP A 298 -0.12 -19.06 8.19
N PRO A 299 -0.58 -19.18 6.92
CA PRO A 299 -1.92 -18.72 6.53
C PRO A 299 -3.06 -19.52 7.16
N VAL A 300 -2.77 -20.74 7.66
CA VAL A 300 -3.75 -21.57 8.38
C VAL A 300 -3.65 -21.43 9.90
N ALA A 301 -2.89 -20.45 10.39
CA ALA A 301 -2.58 -20.37 11.79
C ALA A 301 -3.80 -20.13 12.68
N SER A 302 -3.71 -20.59 13.93
CA SER A 302 -4.69 -20.32 14.97
C SER A 302 -4.65 -18.85 15.40
N ALA A 303 -5.65 -18.40 16.16
CA ALA A 303 -5.64 -17.07 16.77
C ALA A 303 -4.32 -16.82 17.55
N GLY A 304 -3.82 -15.58 17.48
CA GLY A 304 -2.55 -15.14 18.07
C GLY A 304 -1.31 -15.42 17.23
N ARG A 305 -1.48 -15.78 15.95
CA ARG A 305 -0.37 -16.10 15.03
C ARG A 305 -0.44 -15.21 13.79
N VAL A 306 0.72 -14.95 13.19
CA VAL A 306 0.84 -14.20 11.94
C VAL A 306 0.27 -15.05 10.80
N ALA A 307 -0.79 -14.55 10.18
CA ALA A 307 -1.54 -15.22 9.12
C ALA A 307 -1.11 -14.74 7.72
N SER A 308 -0.74 -13.47 7.58
CA SER A 308 -0.19 -12.92 6.33
C SER A 308 1.00 -12.01 6.60
N VAL A 309 1.85 -11.87 5.58
CA VAL A 309 2.85 -10.81 5.44
C VAL A 309 2.67 -10.21 4.05
N GLY A 310 2.73 -8.89 3.96
CA GLY A 310 2.44 -8.15 2.73
C GLY A 310 3.53 -7.13 2.43
N GLU A 311 3.10 -5.96 1.99
CA GLU A 311 3.98 -4.94 1.41
C GLU A 311 5.19 -4.66 2.27
N THR A 312 6.30 -4.48 1.58
CA THR A 312 7.62 -4.45 2.15
C THR A 312 8.38 -3.25 1.64
N SER A 313 9.19 -2.66 2.52
CA SER A 313 10.06 -1.56 2.19
C SER A 313 11.36 -1.66 3.00
N LEU A 314 12.47 -1.09 2.50
CA LEU A 314 13.74 -1.05 3.24
C LEU A 314 14.33 0.34 3.32
N THR A 315 14.96 0.58 4.46
CA THR A 315 15.93 1.66 4.63
C THR A 315 17.24 1.35 3.91
N ALA A 316 18.06 2.37 3.67
CA ALA A 316 19.36 2.22 3.01
C ALA A 316 20.35 1.34 3.80
N ASP A 317 20.20 1.25 5.12
CA ASP A 317 20.99 0.36 5.99
C ASP A 317 20.44 -1.08 6.06
N GLY A 318 19.35 -1.36 5.34
CA GLY A 318 18.84 -2.72 5.13
C GLY A 318 17.81 -3.19 6.16
N VAL A 319 17.21 -2.30 6.96
CA VAL A 319 16.10 -2.68 7.85
C VAL A 319 14.85 -2.85 7.01
N LEU A 320 14.27 -4.05 7.06
CA LEU A 320 13.04 -4.40 6.36
C LEU A 320 11.83 -4.04 7.21
N TYR A 321 10.98 -3.18 6.67
CA TYR A 321 9.64 -2.87 7.17
C TYR A 321 8.63 -3.67 6.34
N PHE A 322 7.60 -4.19 7.00
CA PHE A 322 6.58 -4.97 6.31
C PHE A 322 5.25 -4.97 7.03
N VAL A 323 4.16 -5.04 6.28
CA VAL A 323 2.82 -5.28 6.83
C VAL A 323 2.69 -6.76 7.21
N TYR A 324 2.04 -7.04 8.33
CA TYR A 324 1.67 -8.36 8.76
C TYR A 324 0.24 -8.35 9.31
N THR A 325 -0.44 -9.50 9.30
CA THR A 325 -1.71 -9.65 10.01
C THR A 325 -1.61 -10.75 11.05
N VAL A 326 -2.15 -10.51 12.24
CA VAL A 326 -2.35 -11.54 13.26
C VAL A 326 -3.80 -11.98 13.22
N ARG A 327 -4.03 -13.28 13.09
CA ARG A 327 -5.39 -13.83 13.23
C ARG A 327 -5.86 -13.65 14.67
N THR A 328 -7.05 -13.11 14.87
CA THR A 328 -7.70 -13.03 16.18
C THR A 328 -8.84 -14.05 16.26
N GLU A 329 -9.56 -14.10 17.38
CA GLU A 329 -10.73 -14.97 17.50
C GLU A 329 -11.87 -14.55 16.55
N THR A 330 -11.94 -13.26 16.20
CA THR A 330 -13.09 -12.65 15.50
C THR A 330 -12.74 -12.01 14.15
N GLY A 331 -11.46 -11.94 13.79
CA GLY A 331 -10.99 -11.28 12.56
C GLY A 331 -9.47 -11.26 12.46
N PHE A 332 -8.92 -10.15 11.99
CA PHE A 332 -7.50 -9.93 11.79
C PHE A 332 -7.07 -8.59 12.41
N ASP A 333 -5.85 -8.58 12.94
CA ASP A 333 -5.21 -7.39 13.50
C ASP A 333 -3.96 -7.10 12.65
N PRO A 334 -4.04 -6.13 11.70
CA PRO A 334 -2.90 -5.77 10.89
C PRO A 334 -1.88 -4.98 11.71
N GLY A 335 -0.66 -4.92 11.18
CA GLY A 335 0.34 -4.02 11.70
C GLY A 335 1.56 -3.94 10.80
N VAL A 336 2.41 -2.97 11.10
CA VAL A 336 3.74 -2.81 10.54
C VAL A 336 4.76 -3.39 11.53
N ALA A 337 5.58 -4.30 11.04
CA ALA A 337 6.76 -4.81 11.71
C ALA A 337 8.03 -4.30 11.02
N ARG A 338 9.14 -4.36 11.75
CA ARG A 338 10.48 -4.18 11.20
C ARG A 338 11.40 -5.32 11.60
N VAL A 339 12.40 -5.62 10.79
CA VAL A 339 13.45 -6.59 11.09
C VAL A 339 14.79 -6.12 10.53
N ALA A 340 15.80 -6.09 11.38
CA ALA A 340 17.17 -5.77 11.00
C ALA A 340 17.89 -7.01 10.46
N PRO A 341 18.88 -6.84 9.56
CA PRO A 341 19.77 -7.93 9.19
C PRO A 341 20.63 -8.37 10.39
N ARG A 342 21.14 -9.61 10.37
CA ARG A 342 22.07 -10.14 11.39
C ARG A 342 23.51 -9.68 11.21
#